data_AF-A0A9N9FJW4-F1
#
_entry.id   AF-A0A9N9FJW4-F1
#
_cell.length_a   1.000
_cell.length_b   1.000
_cell.length_c   1.000
_cell.angle_alpha   90.00
_cell.angle_beta   90.00
_cell.angle_gamma   90.00
#
_symmetry.space_group_name_H-M   'P 1'
#
loop_
_entity.id
_entity.type
_entity.pdbx_description
1 polymer ?
#
loop_
_entity_poly.entity_id
_entity_poly.type
_entity_poly.pdbx_seq_one_letter_code
_entity_poly.pdbx_strand_id
1 'polypeptide(L)'
;MVTSSIISLKEQNPYSANTHYEFDARTKDRFKDLLEACRSGDLEKVQSLVRNFSVPINASDEWQCSPLYCACLCGRYEVVSFLLENGARCERETFEGERCLYGALTPRIRELLLTYKFTKAVDESQSYRNVLTHFYENPLDHFSDIALKVRSSSFSMMTANSINYERLHSENIVEFYAHRFILCARCPYFTEILENTHYDNNNHQFSSDDRHHRVSFEILKAVDPTCFKAILRYIYTSEVVQIPEGLFIKMVDLCKLFELGNLLEKYTIQSAVSKLPTRQPDKELQQDIGAFFRDAILGNKRILSSDSNNSNGLSDNSKHSSKHQKPYHDMFLRVENTLYPCHRVMLSARSEYFNILINGPFAEGLSKTEEYGLPAIILSDCTCEILELILEFIYTDKCENIPPHLAYKLLIKADMLLFDRLKSLAAIVLTNQKEPTEDIYKLMKKAIDLEIDRLEQYCCRWFAEHLNDVLHDERFLNLIEESAHSIQDRQATDSIPFVDDLRYWLAKKHSVMQEDIDKASGKVEEEDATDWETEYNRRLAQIDAVLEKLNLDA
;
A
#
# COMPACT_ATOMS: atom_id res chain seq x y z
N MET A 1 -49.56 -1.10 -32.30
CA MET A 1 -49.57 -2.27 -31.41
C MET A 1 -48.12 -2.67 -31.25
N VAL A 2 -47.41 -2.32 -30.17
CA VAL A 2 -47.51 -2.82 -28.79
C VAL A 2 -47.07 -1.66 -27.84
N THR A 3 -47.99 -0.93 -27.20
CA THR A 3 -48.42 -1.01 -25.78
C THR A 3 -47.33 -1.03 -24.71
N SER A 4 -47.38 0.04 -23.91
CA SER A 4 -46.67 0.39 -22.68
C SER A 4 -46.63 -0.67 -21.58
N SER A 5 -45.58 -0.63 -20.76
CA SER A 5 -45.65 -0.81 -19.30
C SER A 5 -44.40 -0.22 -18.63
N ILE A 6 -44.61 0.94 -18.02
CA ILE A 6 -43.76 1.59 -17.02
C ILE A 6 -43.76 0.70 -15.77
N ILE A 7 -42.58 0.33 -15.26
CA ILE A 7 -42.42 -0.17 -13.87
C ILE A 7 -41.33 0.65 -13.20
N SER A 8 -41.81 1.64 -12.43
CA SER A 8 -41.30 2.21 -11.18
C SER A 8 -39.94 1.71 -10.67
N LEU A 9 -38.91 2.55 -10.80
CA LEU A 9 -37.71 2.50 -9.96
C LEU A 9 -37.97 3.35 -8.71
N LYS A 10 -38.29 2.66 -7.61
CA LYS A 10 -38.29 3.24 -6.27
C LYS A 10 -36.84 3.53 -5.85
N GLU A 11 -36.59 4.82 -5.59
CA GLU A 11 -35.88 5.37 -4.42
C GLU A 11 -34.87 4.45 -3.71
N GLN A 12 -33.58 4.76 -3.85
CA GLN A 12 -32.52 4.28 -2.97
C GLN A 12 -31.82 5.47 -2.29
N ASN A 13 -31.66 5.31 -0.98
CA ASN A 13 -31.22 6.26 0.05
C ASN A 13 -29.70 6.60 -0.10
N PRO A 14 -29.26 7.88 -0.06
CA PRO A 14 -27.87 8.25 -0.33
C PRO A 14 -26.85 7.92 0.79
N TYR A 15 -27.27 7.32 1.91
CA TYR A 15 -26.37 6.87 2.99
C TYR A 15 -25.86 5.43 2.84
N SER A 16 -26.08 4.76 1.71
CA SER A 16 -25.48 3.45 1.44
C SER A 16 -24.21 3.57 0.60
N ALA A 17 -23.12 4.06 1.20
CA ALA A 17 -21.78 3.71 0.74
C ALA A 17 -21.48 2.25 1.11
N ASN A 18 -22.25 1.32 0.56
CA ASN A 18 -21.89 -0.09 0.53
C ASN A 18 -21.84 -0.49 -0.93
N THR A 19 -20.61 -0.57 -1.43
CA THR A 19 -20.24 -1.38 -2.58
C THR A 19 -21.02 -2.69 -2.50
N HIS A 20 -22.10 -2.83 -3.28
CA HIS A 20 -22.64 -4.13 -3.63
C HIS A 20 -21.55 -4.81 -4.46
N TYR A 21 -20.61 -5.46 -3.78
CA TYR A 21 -19.60 -6.26 -4.43
C TYR A 21 -20.32 -7.37 -5.19
N GLU A 22 -20.30 -7.29 -6.52
CA GLU A 22 -20.75 -8.35 -7.40
C GLU A 22 -19.73 -9.50 -7.32
N PHE A 23 -19.84 -10.29 -6.26
CA PHE A 23 -19.01 -11.46 -6.06
C PHE A 23 -19.37 -12.55 -7.10
N ASP A 24 -18.36 -13.19 -7.68
CA ASP A 24 -18.53 -14.48 -8.35
C ASP A 24 -19.18 -15.49 -7.38
N ALA A 25 -19.96 -16.44 -7.90
CA ALA A 25 -20.71 -17.42 -7.12
C ALA A 25 -19.83 -18.16 -6.09
N ARG A 26 -18.60 -18.51 -6.48
CA ARG A 26 -17.61 -19.16 -5.60
C ARG A 26 -17.16 -18.27 -4.44
N THR A 27 -17.04 -16.97 -4.67
CA THR A 27 -16.65 -15.99 -3.65
C THR A 27 -17.81 -15.72 -2.69
N LYS A 28 -19.06 -15.70 -3.18
CA LYS A 28 -20.26 -15.62 -2.32
C LYS A 28 -20.36 -16.80 -1.35
N ASP A 29 -20.11 -18.02 -1.83
CA ASP A 29 -20.16 -19.22 -1.00
C ASP A 29 -19.09 -19.19 0.08
N ARG A 30 -17.85 -18.83 -0.28
CA ARG A 30 -16.73 -18.69 0.67
C ARG A 30 -16.95 -17.57 1.70
N PHE A 31 -17.60 -16.48 1.30
CA PHE A 31 -17.95 -15.40 2.21
C PHE A 31 -19.02 -15.82 3.22
N LYS A 32 -20.04 -16.57 2.78
CA LYS A 32 -21.02 -17.19 3.70
C LYS A 32 -20.35 -18.14 4.68
N ASP A 33 -19.41 -18.95 4.20
CA ASP A 33 -18.59 -19.84 5.03
C ASP A 33 -17.77 -19.06 6.08
N LEU A 34 -17.24 -17.89 5.72
CA LEU A 34 -16.50 -17.02 6.62
C LEU A 34 -17.42 -16.46 7.72
N LEU A 35 -18.61 -15.97 7.36
CA LEU A 35 -19.58 -15.46 8.35
C LEU A 35 -19.99 -16.55 9.35
N GLU A 36 -20.22 -17.77 8.87
CA GLU A 36 -20.57 -18.90 9.74
C GLU A 36 -19.42 -19.31 10.65
N ALA A 37 -18.18 -19.30 10.13
CA ALA A 37 -16.98 -19.54 10.94
C ALA A 37 -16.82 -18.43 12.02
N CYS A 38 -17.11 -17.18 11.69
CA CYS A 38 -17.09 -16.06 12.64
C CYS A 38 -18.17 -16.18 13.74
N ARG A 39 -19.36 -16.71 13.42
CA ARG A 39 -20.44 -16.94 14.41
C ARG A 39 -20.13 -18.12 15.34
N SER A 40 -19.66 -19.22 14.75
CA SER A 40 -19.31 -20.44 15.49
C SER A 40 -18.04 -20.29 16.34
N GLY A 41 -17.13 -19.40 15.95
CA GLY A 41 -15.85 -19.19 16.62
C GLY A 41 -14.75 -20.14 16.11
N ASP A 42 -14.92 -20.75 14.94
CA ASP A 42 -13.94 -21.63 14.31
C ASP A 42 -12.77 -20.81 13.75
N LEU A 43 -11.79 -20.52 14.62
CA LEU A 43 -10.63 -19.72 14.28
C LEU A 43 -9.79 -20.35 13.16
N GLU A 44 -9.68 -21.68 13.09
CA GLU A 44 -8.88 -22.37 12.07
C GLU A 44 -9.51 -22.18 10.69
N LYS A 45 -10.84 -22.33 10.58
CA LYS A 45 -11.56 -22.08 9.33
C LYS A 45 -11.51 -20.60 8.94
N VAL A 46 -11.65 -19.66 9.88
CA VAL A 46 -11.48 -18.22 9.62
C VAL A 46 -10.07 -17.92 9.10
N GLN A 47 -9.03 -18.46 9.73
CA GLN A 47 -7.65 -18.28 9.31
C GLN A 47 -7.39 -18.83 7.90
N SER A 48 -7.91 -20.02 7.59
CA SER A 48 -7.78 -20.64 6.27
C SER A 48 -8.48 -19.79 5.19
N LEU A 49 -9.70 -19.33 5.44
CA LEU A 49 -10.47 -18.52 4.50
C LEU A 49 -9.85 -17.15 4.24
N VAL A 50 -9.35 -16.49 5.29
CA VAL A 50 -8.73 -15.16 5.18
C VAL A 50 -7.33 -15.24 4.56
N ARG A 51 -6.49 -16.20 4.96
CA ARG A 51 -5.09 -16.28 4.50
C ARG A 51 -4.92 -16.96 3.14
N ASN A 52 -5.67 -18.01 2.85
CA ASN A 52 -5.43 -18.83 1.66
C ASN A 52 -6.33 -18.46 0.47
N PHE A 53 -7.49 -17.85 0.73
CA PHE A 53 -8.49 -17.56 -0.30
C PHE A 53 -8.82 -16.08 -0.45
N SER A 54 -8.15 -15.21 0.32
CA SER A 54 -8.29 -13.74 0.29
C SER A 54 -9.76 -13.28 0.30
N VAL A 55 -10.59 -13.95 1.12
CA VAL A 55 -12.01 -13.61 1.25
C VAL A 55 -12.12 -12.19 1.83
N PRO A 56 -12.97 -11.32 1.28
CA PRO A 56 -13.07 -9.92 1.69
C PRO A 56 -13.53 -9.81 3.15
N ILE A 57 -12.60 -9.38 4.01
CA ILE A 57 -12.81 -9.30 5.46
C ILE A 57 -13.73 -8.13 5.88
N ASN A 58 -13.83 -7.11 5.03
CA ASN A 58 -14.59 -5.87 5.25
C ASN A 58 -15.89 -5.81 4.45
N ALA A 59 -16.24 -6.87 3.73
CA ALA A 59 -17.53 -6.93 3.03
C ALA A 59 -18.67 -7.22 4.01
N SER A 60 -19.89 -6.94 3.58
CA SER A 60 -21.12 -7.23 4.31
C SER A 60 -22.06 -8.11 3.48
N ASP A 61 -22.93 -8.87 4.16
CA ASP A 61 -24.00 -9.63 3.51
C ASP A 61 -25.25 -8.77 3.22
N GLU A 62 -26.32 -9.41 2.73
CA GLU A 62 -27.62 -8.79 2.42
C GLU A 62 -28.28 -8.12 3.65
N TRP A 63 -27.84 -8.46 4.86
CA TRP A 63 -28.30 -7.87 6.13
C TRP A 63 -27.30 -6.91 6.75
N GLN A 64 -26.30 -6.47 5.98
CA GLN A 64 -25.23 -5.59 6.44
C GLN A 64 -24.43 -6.18 7.62
N CYS A 65 -24.24 -7.50 7.62
CA CYS A 65 -23.42 -8.19 8.61
C CYS A 65 -22.00 -8.40 8.06
N SER A 66 -21.02 -7.73 8.66
CA SER A 66 -19.61 -8.01 8.41
C SER A 66 -19.11 -9.22 9.21
N PRO A 67 -18.00 -9.86 8.80
CA PRO A 67 -17.32 -10.88 9.59
C PRO A 67 -16.98 -10.41 11.01
N LEU A 68 -16.53 -9.15 11.14
CA LEU A 68 -16.17 -8.56 12.43
C LEU A 68 -17.40 -8.39 13.32
N TYR A 69 -18.49 -7.84 12.80
CA TYR A 69 -19.73 -7.68 13.53
C TYR A 69 -20.28 -9.02 14.02
N CYS A 70 -20.30 -10.06 13.16
CA CYS A 70 -20.70 -11.41 13.53
C CYS A 70 -19.87 -11.97 14.70
N ALA A 71 -18.54 -11.80 14.66
CA ALA A 71 -17.66 -12.27 15.73
C ALA A 71 -17.87 -11.50 17.05
N CYS A 72 -18.10 -10.18 16.97
CA CYS A 72 -18.41 -9.33 18.12
C CYS A 72 -19.74 -9.71 18.79
N LEU A 73 -20.79 -9.90 17.98
CA LEU A 73 -22.13 -10.27 18.43
C LEU A 73 -22.17 -11.65 19.09
N CYS A 74 -21.41 -12.60 18.54
CA CYS A 74 -21.32 -13.96 19.09
C CYS A 74 -20.26 -14.10 20.21
N GLY A 75 -19.58 -13.01 20.60
CA GLY A 75 -18.62 -13.02 21.70
C GLY A 75 -17.33 -13.79 21.42
N ARG A 76 -16.91 -13.92 20.16
CA ARG A 76 -15.75 -14.72 19.75
C ARG A 76 -14.46 -13.90 19.83
N TYR A 77 -13.92 -13.74 21.04
CA TYR A 77 -12.76 -12.87 21.29
C TYR A 77 -11.55 -13.17 20.39
N GLU A 78 -11.18 -14.45 20.25
CA GLU A 78 -10.02 -14.88 19.47
C GLU A 78 -10.20 -14.60 17.97
N VAL A 79 -11.42 -14.76 17.46
CA VAL A 79 -11.78 -14.42 16.08
C VAL A 79 -11.77 -12.90 15.89
N VAL A 80 -12.33 -12.13 16.83
CA VAL A 80 -12.29 -10.65 16.78
C VAL A 80 -10.84 -10.15 16.75
N SER A 81 -9.99 -10.65 17.63
CA SER A 81 -8.55 -10.29 17.65
C SER A 81 -7.90 -10.60 16.31
N PHE A 82 -8.14 -11.79 15.76
CA PHE A 82 -7.59 -12.19 14.48
C PHE A 82 -8.09 -11.30 13.32
N LEU A 83 -9.39 -11.02 13.26
CA LEU A 83 -9.96 -10.20 12.19
C LEU A 83 -9.40 -8.77 12.23
N LEU A 84 -9.31 -8.18 13.43
CA LEU A 84 -8.69 -6.88 13.64
C LEU A 84 -7.23 -6.88 13.17
N GLU A 85 -6.43 -7.87 13.58
CA GLU A 85 -5.03 -8.04 13.15
C GLU A 85 -4.84 -8.21 11.64
N ASN A 86 -5.88 -8.61 10.91
CA ASN A 86 -5.85 -8.80 9.45
C ASN A 86 -6.61 -7.69 8.70
N GLY A 87 -6.80 -6.53 9.33
CA GLY A 87 -7.28 -5.32 8.66
C GLY A 87 -8.81 -5.18 8.61
N ALA A 88 -9.54 -5.80 9.53
CA ALA A 88 -10.96 -5.51 9.71
C ALA A 88 -11.17 -4.06 10.17
N ARG A 89 -11.97 -3.29 9.43
CA ARG A 89 -12.29 -1.88 9.70
C ARG A 89 -13.28 -1.79 10.87
N CYS A 90 -12.91 -1.06 11.91
CA CYS A 90 -13.80 -0.75 13.03
C CYS A 90 -13.56 0.69 13.53
N GLU A 91 -13.43 1.63 12.61
CA GLU A 91 -13.19 3.03 12.94
C GLU A 91 -14.27 3.59 13.86
N ARG A 92 -13.83 4.30 14.90
CA ARG A 92 -14.72 5.03 15.81
C ARG A 92 -15.40 6.10 14.97
N GLU A 93 -16.70 6.30 15.19
CA GLU A 93 -17.54 7.25 14.42
C GLU A 93 -18.03 6.73 13.06
N THR A 94 -17.71 5.48 12.67
CA THR A 94 -18.36 4.82 11.52
C THR A 94 -19.55 3.98 11.97
N PHE A 95 -20.58 3.88 11.11
CA PHE A 95 -21.76 3.03 11.36
C PHE A 95 -21.37 1.59 11.73
N GLU A 96 -20.37 1.03 11.05
CA GLU A 96 -19.89 -0.33 11.31
C GLU A 96 -19.11 -0.44 12.63
N GLY A 97 -18.24 0.53 12.93
CA GLY A 97 -17.48 0.56 14.17
C GLY A 97 -18.35 0.70 15.40
N GLU A 98 -19.36 1.58 15.35
CA GLU A 98 -20.34 1.73 16.43
C GLU A 98 -21.15 0.45 16.64
N ARG A 99 -21.61 -0.20 15.56
CA ARG A 99 -22.33 -1.49 15.64
C ARG A 99 -21.50 -2.59 16.26
N CYS A 100 -20.21 -2.68 15.92
CA CYS A 100 -19.30 -3.64 16.54
C CYS A 100 -19.11 -3.35 18.04
N LEU A 101 -19.03 -2.08 18.42
CA LEU A 101 -18.84 -1.66 19.81
C LEU A 101 -20.08 -1.90 20.69
N TYR A 102 -21.26 -1.52 20.20
CA TYR A 102 -22.55 -1.75 20.86
C TYR A 102 -22.94 -3.23 20.85
N GLY A 103 -22.67 -3.92 19.74
CA GLY A 103 -22.96 -5.34 19.55
C GLY A 103 -22.01 -6.29 20.26
N ALA A 104 -20.91 -5.80 20.84
CA ALA A 104 -19.94 -6.64 21.57
C ALA A 104 -20.59 -7.35 22.76
N LEU A 105 -20.68 -8.68 22.68
CA LEU A 105 -21.32 -9.51 23.73
C LEU A 105 -20.58 -9.44 25.07
N THR A 106 -19.25 -9.27 25.05
CA THR A 106 -18.43 -9.28 26.26
C THR A 106 -17.70 -7.94 26.47
N PRO A 107 -17.55 -7.48 27.74
CA PRO A 107 -16.77 -6.28 28.06
C PRO A 107 -15.33 -6.35 27.55
N ARG A 108 -14.73 -7.55 27.53
CA ARG A 108 -13.38 -7.81 27.03
C ARG A 108 -13.24 -7.51 25.53
N ILE A 109 -14.26 -7.82 24.72
CA ILE A 109 -14.29 -7.47 23.29
C ILE A 109 -14.45 -5.97 23.13
N ARG A 110 -15.33 -5.33 23.93
CA ARG A 110 -15.51 -3.88 23.90
C ARG A 110 -14.21 -3.14 24.24
N GLU A 111 -13.51 -3.58 25.28
CA GLU A 111 -12.19 -3.05 25.65
C GLU A 111 -11.15 -3.29 24.55
N LEU A 112 -11.15 -4.45 23.90
CA LEU A 112 -10.30 -4.71 22.74
C LEU A 112 -10.57 -3.69 21.63
N LEU A 113 -11.82 -3.47 21.22
CA LEU A 113 -12.19 -2.50 20.19
C LEU A 113 -11.83 -1.05 20.57
N LEU A 114 -11.96 -0.69 21.86
CA LEU A 114 -11.61 0.64 22.40
C LEU A 114 -10.11 0.85 22.63
N THR A 115 -9.33 -0.21 22.79
CA THR A 115 -7.86 -0.11 22.94
C THR A 115 -7.17 -0.23 21.59
N TYR A 116 -7.80 -0.90 20.64
CA TYR A 116 -7.30 -1.05 19.28
C TYR A 116 -7.27 0.32 18.59
N LYS A 117 -6.07 0.77 18.22
CA LYS A 117 -5.84 2.01 17.48
C LYS A 117 -5.86 1.70 15.99
N PHE A 118 -6.94 2.07 15.32
CA PHE A 118 -7.16 1.87 13.87
C PHE A 118 -6.03 2.44 13.00
N THR A 119 -5.29 3.42 13.54
CA THR A 119 -4.12 4.02 12.88
C THR A 119 -2.89 3.09 12.79
N LYS A 120 -2.93 1.85 13.32
CA LYS A 120 -1.79 0.90 13.34
C LYS A 120 -2.18 -0.58 13.17
N ALA A 121 -3.38 -0.84 12.65
CA ALA A 121 -4.07 -2.13 12.73
C ALA A 121 -4.05 -3.00 11.46
N VAL A 122 -3.52 -2.48 10.36
CA VAL A 122 -2.88 -3.35 9.38
C VAL A 122 -1.43 -3.31 9.81
N ASP A 123 -0.84 -4.45 10.16
CA ASP A 123 0.60 -4.57 10.29
C ASP A 123 1.19 -3.89 9.04
N GLU A 124 1.81 -2.72 9.22
CA GLU A 124 2.15 -1.77 8.15
C GLU A 124 3.06 -2.39 7.07
N SER A 125 3.57 -3.59 7.35
CA SER A 125 4.43 -4.41 6.53
C SER A 125 3.77 -5.73 6.06
N GLN A 126 2.58 -6.10 6.54
CA GLN A 126 1.86 -7.29 6.09
C GLN A 126 1.39 -7.15 4.64
N SER A 127 1.05 -5.95 4.16
CA SER A 127 0.89 -5.69 2.72
C SER A 127 2.19 -5.94 1.95
N TYR A 128 3.32 -5.44 2.47
CA TYR A 128 4.63 -5.56 1.82
C TYR A 128 5.16 -7.01 1.77
N ARG A 129 5.11 -7.74 2.88
CA ARG A 129 5.52 -9.15 2.93
C ARG A 129 4.63 -10.02 2.06
N ASN A 130 3.35 -9.71 1.97
CA ASN A 130 2.46 -10.41 1.05
C ASN A 130 2.95 -10.23 -0.39
N VAL A 131 3.31 -9.04 -0.83
CA VAL A 131 3.87 -8.82 -2.18
C VAL A 131 5.08 -9.72 -2.44
N LEU A 132 6.03 -9.79 -1.52
CA LEU A 132 7.21 -10.66 -1.67
C LEU A 132 6.86 -12.15 -1.57
N THR A 133 5.85 -12.51 -0.78
CA THR A 133 5.33 -13.88 -0.73
C THR A 133 4.75 -14.29 -2.08
N HIS A 134 4.00 -13.41 -2.76
CA HIS A 134 3.49 -13.67 -4.11
C HIS A 134 4.62 -13.86 -5.13
N PHE A 135 5.71 -13.10 -5.01
CA PHE A 135 6.90 -13.28 -5.86
C PHE A 135 7.57 -14.64 -5.64
N TYR A 136 7.60 -15.11 -4.39
CA TYR A 136 8.14 -16.42 -4.04
C TYR A 136 7.23 -17.57 -4.49
N GLU A 137 5.91 -17.42 -4.36
CA GLU A 137 4.94 -18.48 -4.69
C GLU A 137 4.71 -18.61 -6.20
N ASN A 138 4.72 -17.49 -6.94
CA ASN A 138 4.46 -17.47 -8.38
C ASN A 138 5.58 -16.76 -9.18
N PRO A 139 6.85 -17.20 -9.10
CA PRO A 139 7.97 -16.45 -9.67
C PRO A 139 7.94 -16.29 -11.20
N LEU A 140 7.35 -17.21 -11.97
CA LEU A 140 7.32 -17.01 -13.43
C LEU A 140 6.29 -15.98 -13.88
N ASP A 141 5.22 -15.80 -13.11
CA ASP A 141 4.18 -14.81 -13.38
C ASP A 141 4.63 -13.40 -12.98
N HIS A 142 5.73 -13.30 -12.21
CA HIS A 142 6.25 -12.05 -11.63
C HIS A 142 7.66 -11.67 -12.13
N PHE A 143 7.99 -11.93 -13.40
CA PHE A 143 9.27 -11.51 -14.00
C PHE A 143 10.55 -12.06 -13.34
N SER A 144 10.53 -13.28 -12.80
CA SER A 144 11.78 -13.94 -12.38
C SER A 144 12.85 -13.91 -13.47
N ASP A 145 14.04 -13.49 -13.08
CA ASP A 145 15.18 -13.21 -13.97
C ASP A 145 16.35 -14.18 -13.78
N ILE A 146 16.28 -15.05 -12.78
CA ILE A 146 17.27 -16.09 -12.50
C ILE A 146 16.63 -17.45 -12.22
N ALA A 147 17.25 -18.51 -12.73
CA ALA A 147 16.91 -19.91 -12.44
C ALA A 147 18.09 -20.59 -11.74
N LEU A 148 17.89 -20.99 -10.49
CA LEU A 148 18.88 -21.62 -9.64
C LEU A 148 18.75 -23.15 -9.71
N LYS A 149 19.73 -23.81 -10.31
CA LYS A 149 19.77 -25.27 -10.47
C LYS A 149 20.49 -25.90 -9.28
N VAL A 150 19.77 -26.74 -8.52
CA VAL A 150 20.28 -27.46 -7.35
C VAL A 150 20.34 -28.95 -7.65
N ARG A 151 21.53 -29.56 -7.58
CA ARG A 151 21.71 -31.00 -7.78
C ARG A 151 21.45 -31.76 -6.49
N SER A 152 20.40 -32.58 -6.46
CA SER A 152 20.08 -33.45 -5.33
C SER A 152 20.95 -34.72 -5.33
N SER A 153 21.51 -35.06 -4.17
CA SER A 153 22.23 -36.33 -3.96
C SER A 153 21.30 -37.51 -3.65
N SER A 154 20.04 -37.24 -3.29
CA SER A 154 19.10 -38.24 -2.79
C SER A 154 17.77 -38.13 -3.53
N PHE A 155 17.42 -39.17 -4.30
CA PHE A 155 16.10 -39.29 -4.93
C PHE A 155 15.07 -39.63 -3.84
N SER A 156 14.29 -38.65 -3.41
CA SER A 156 13.08 -38.89 -2.62
C SER A 156 11.90 -38.37 -3.42
N MET A 157 11.01 -39.27 -3.84
CA MET A 157 9.70 -38.88 -4.33
C MET A 157 8.94 -38.20 -3.19
N MET A 158 9.02 -36.86 -3.11
CA MET A 158 7.98 -36.11 -2.45
C MET A 158 6.78 -36.11 -3.38
N THR A 159 5.64 -36.56 -2.85
CA THR A 159 4.35 -36.58 -3.52
C THR A 159 4.08 -35.21 -4.14
N ALA A 160 3.97 -35.20 -5.47
CA ALA A 160 3.47 -34.09 -6.23
C ALA A 160 2.07 -33.73 -5.70
N ASN A 161 1.99 -32.69 -4.89
CA ASN A 161 0.78 -31.91 -4.75
C ASN A 161 1.17 -30.46 -4.51
N SER A 162 0.79 -29.65 -5.51
CA SER A 162 0.57 -28.21 -5.46
C SER A 162 1.82 -27.31 -5.53
N ILE A 163 2.18 -26.98 -6.77
CA ILE A 163 2.17 -25.63 -7.39
C ILE A 163 3.26 -25.60 -8.48
N ASN A 164 2.91 -25.00 -9.61
CA ASN A 164 3.65 -24.98 -10.88
C ASN A 164 5.13 -24.65 -10.72
N TYR A 165 5.98 -25.16 -11.63
CA TYR A 165 7.41 -24.82 -11.89
C TYR A 165 8.49 -25.89 -11.68
N GLU A 166 8.19 -27.18 -11.80
CA GLU A 166 9.25 -28.20 -11.98
C GLU A 166 9.17 -28.81 -13.39
N ARG A 167 9.98 -28.29 -14.33
CA ARG A 167 10.32 -29.06 -15.54
C ARG A 167 11.46 -29.99 -15.19
N LEU A 168 11.13 -31.25 -14.88
CA LEU A 168 12.11 -32.34 -14.84
C LEU A 168 12.86 -32.39 -16.18
N HIS A 169 14.09 -31.90 -16.20
CA HIS A 169 15.08 -32.37 -17.16
C HIS A 169 15.91 -33.48 -16.49
N SER A 170 16.25 -34.47 -17.30
CA SER A 170 17.15 -35.59 -17.02
C SER A 170 18.31 -35.16 -16.10
N GLU A 171 18.58 -35.90 -15.01
CA GLU A 171 19.78 -35.81 -14.11
C GLU A 171 19.67 -35.24 -12.66
N ASN A 172 18.57 -35.44 -11.90
CA ASN A 172 18.49 -35.08 -10.45
C ASN A 172 18.72 -33.59 -10.12
N ILE A 173 18.35 -32.68 -11.04
CA ILE A 173 18.46 -31.24 -10.85
C ILE A 173 17.07 -30.67 -10.56
N VAL A 174 16.95 -29.87 -9.50
CA VAL A 174 15.76 -29.08 -9.15
C VAL A 174 16.01 -27.62 -9.50
N GLU A 175 15.10 -26.98 -10.23
CA GLU A 175 15.20 -25.56 -10.61
C GLU A 175 14.35 -24.68 -9.69
N PHE A 176 14.95 -23.63 -9.15
CA PHE A 176 14.25 -22.62 -8.36
C PHE A 176 14.31 -21.27 -9.09
N TYR A 177 13.16 -20.71 -9.40
CA TYR A 177 13.08 -19.40 -10.05
C TYR A 177 13.06 -18.30 -8.98
N ALA A 178 13.84 -17.25 -9.19
CA ALA A 178 13.97 -16.15 -8.24
C ALA A 178 14.26 -14.80 -8.94
N HIS A 179 14.44 -13.76 -8.14
CA HIS A 179 14.74 -12.40 -8.55
C HIS A 179 16.13 -12.00 -8.03
N ARG A 180 17.05 -11.65 -8.93
CA ARG A 180 18.43 -11.30 -8.57
C ARG A 180 18.48 -10.17 -7.54
N PHE A 181 17.65 -9.15 -7.70
CA PHE A 181 17.64 -8.00 -6.78
C PHE A 181 17.29 -8.39 -5.33
N ILE A 182 16.36 -9.34 -5.13
CA ILE A 182 15.98 -9.83 -3.79
C ILE A 182 17.13 -10.66 -3.20
N LEU A 183 17.72 -11.53 -4.01
CA LEU A 183 18.88 -12.33 -3.58
C LEU A 183 20.05 -11.44 -3.16
N CYS A 184 20.39 -10.43 -3.96
CA CYS A 184 21.47 -9.50 -3.65
C CYS A 184 21.15 -8.59 -2.46
N ALA A 185 19.88 -8.19 -2.29
CA ALA A 185 19.49 -7.37 -1.15
C ALA A 185 19.60 -8.13 0.19
N ARG A 186 19.35 -9.44 0.19
CA ARG A 186 19.15 -10.23 1.41
C ARG A 186 20.24 -11.27 1.69
N CYS A 187 21.12 -11.54 0.74
CA CYS A 187 22.12 -12.61 0.87
C CYS A 187 23.49 -12.18 0.31
N PRO A 188 24.50 -11.95 1.18
CA PRO A 188 25.84 -11.55 0.77
C PRO A 188 26.49 -12.52 -0.22
N TYR A 189 26.32 -13.83 -0.02
CA TYR A 189 26.84 -14.87 -0.91
C TYR A 189 26.35 -14.68 -2.36
N PHE A 190 25.05 -14.41 -2.56
CA PHE A 190 24.52 -14.17 -3.89
C PHE A 190 25.00 -12.83 -4.46
N THR A 191 25.19 -11.81 -3.64
CA THR A 191 25.80 -10.54 -4.06
C THR A 191 27.20 -10.75 -4.62
N GLU A 192 28.08 -11.43 -3.87
CA GLU A 192 29.45 -11.69 -4.30
C GLU A 192 29.49 -12.50 -5.59
N ILE A 193 28.70 -13.57 -5.68
CA ILE A 193 28.67 -14.43 -6.87
C ILE A 193 28.10 -13.71 -8.08
N LEU A 194 26.96 -13.02 -7.94
CA LEU A 194 26.34 -12.34 -9.06
C LEU A 194 27.18 -11.15 -9.52
N GLU A 195 27.89 -10.45 -8.62
CA GLU A 195 28.82 -9.38 -9.01
C GLU A 195 30.09 -9.92 -9.70
N ASN A 196 30.64 -11.05 -9.22
CA ASN A 196 31.86 -11.64 -9.79
C ASN A 196 31.63 -12.39 -11.10
N THR A 197 30.46 -13.01 -11.30
CA THR A 197 30.15 -13.77 -12.53
C THR A 197 30.00 -12.89 -13.77
N HIS A 198 29.70 -11.59 -13.60
CA HIS A 198 29.66 -10.62 -14.70
C HIS A 198 31.05 -10.28 -15.27
N TYR A 199 32.15 -10.73 -14.67
CA TYR A 199 33.51 -10.58 -15.21
C TYR A 199 33.88 -11.64 -16.26
N ASP A 200 33.13 -12.73 -16.39
CA ASP A 200 33.56 -13.94 -17.10
C ASP A 200 32.58 -14.35 -18.21
N ASN A 201 32.27 -13.43 -19.13
CA ASN A 201 31.50 -13.69 -20.36
C ASN A 201 32.15 -14.74 -21.30
N ASN A 202 33.29 -15.33 -20.92
CA ASN A 202 34.01 -16.34 -21.69
C ASN A 202 33.86 -17.78 -21.15
N ASN A 203 33.17 -17.99 -20.01
CA ASN A 203 32.97 -19.33 -19.47
C ASN A 203 31.54 -19.82 -19.74
N HIS A 204 31.42 -20.92 -20.49
CA HIS A 204 30.19 -21.61 -20.87
C HIS A 204 29.43 -22.20 -19.65
N GLN A 205 28.81 -21.35 -18.83
CA GLN A 205 27.89 -21.76 -17.76
C GLN A 205 26.47 -21.18 -17.90
N PHE A 206 26.21 -20.39 -18.94
CA PHE A 206 24.91 -19.76 -19.19
C PHE A 206 24.34 -20.21 -20.53
N SER A 207 23.21 -20.92 -20.52
CA SER A 207 22.36 -21.07 -21.71
C SER A 207 21.27 -20.00 -21.65
N SER A 208 21.32 -19.02 -22.54
CA SER A 208 20.21 -18.08 -22.74
C SER A 208 19.04 -18.85 -23.33
N ASP A 209 17.98 -19.07 -22.55
CA ASP A 209 16.72 -19.54 -23.11
C ASP A 209 16.02 -18.33 -23.75
N ASP A 210 16.00 -18.32 -25.09
CA ASP A 210 15.71 -17.20 -26.00
C ASP A 210 14.30 -16.58 -25.89
N ARG A 211 13.49 -17.00 -24.91
CA ARG A 211 12.14 -16.45 -24.70
C ARG A 211 12.02 -15.52 -23.50
N HIS A 212 12.94 -15.54 -22.52
CA HIS A 212 12.79 -14.76 -21.27
C HIS A 212 14.08 -14.13 -20.71
N HIS A 213 15.22 -14.17 -21.42
CA HIS A 213 16.51 -13.60 -20.94
C HIS A 213 16.90 -14.04 -19.50
N ARG A 214 16.52 -15.26 -19.09
CA ARG A 214 16.81 -15.78 -17.75
C ARG A 214 18.23 -16.33 -17.68
N VAL A 215 18.95 -15.93 -16.64
CA VAL A 215 20.28 -16.43 -16.34
C VAL A 215 20.14 -17.72 -15.54
N SER A 216 20.58 -18.86 -16.09
CA SER A 216 20.58 -20.13 -15.34
C SER A 216 21.88 -20.29 -14.57
N PHE A 217 21.82 -20.49 -13.26
CA PHE A 217 22.99 -20.65 -12.40
C PHE A 217 22.96 -22.01 -11.69
N GLU A 218 24.00 -22.83 -11.87
CA GLU A 218 24.16 -24.07 -11.12
C GLU A 218 24.74 -23.76 -9.73
N ILE A 219 23.90 -23.86 -8.70
CA ILE A 219 24.35 -23.79 -7.32
C ILE A 219 25.13 -25.06 -6.98
N LEU A 220 26.21 -24.87 -6.22
CA LEU A 220 27.15 -25.88 -5.71
C LEU A 220 26.60 -27.30 -5.63
N LYS A 221 27.40 -28.25 -6.15
CA LYS A 221 27.12 -29.69 -6.11
C LYS A 221 26.96 -30.12 -4.64
N ALA A 222 25.80 -30.69 -4.28
CA ALA A 222 25.43 -31.27 -2.97
C ALA A 222 24.67 -30.39 -1.95
N VAL A 223 23.72 -29.56 -2.40
CA VAL A 223 22.74 -28.90 -1.53
C VAL A 223 21.44 -29.70 -1.45
N ASP A 224 20.87 -29.84 -0.24
CA ASP A 224 19.56 -30.47 -0.05
C ASP A 224 18.43 -29.53 -0.53
N PRO A 225 17.58 -29.93 -1.49
CA PRO A 225 16.54 -29.05 -2.04
C PRO A 225 15.55 -28.53 -0.99
N THR A 226 15.27 -29.32 0.05
CA THR A 226 14.33 -28.94 1.12
C THR A 226 14.90 -27.80 1.95
N CYS A 227 16.20 -27.88 2.29
CA CYS A 227 16.89 -26.84 3.02
C CYS A 227 17.02 -25.57 2.17
N PHE A 228 17.35 -25.72 0.88
CA PHE A 228 17.44 -24.60 -0.04
C PHE A 228 16.10 -23.87 -0.22
N LYS A 229 15.00 -24.61 -0.37
CA LYS A 229 13.65 -24.04 -0.44
C LYS A 229 13.30 -23.22 0.81
N ALA A 230 13.66 -23.72 1.99
CA ALA A 230 13.44 -23.00 3.25
C ALA A 230 14.30 -21.73 3.37
N ILE A 231 15.56 -21.77 2.93
CA ILE A 231 16.42 -20.57 2.84
C ILE A 231 15.84 -19.55 1.87
N LEU A 232 15.42 -20.00 0.69
CA LEU A 232 14.82 -19.10 -0.31
C LEU A 232 13.54 -18.45 0.22
N ARG A 233 12.68 -19.20 0.92
CA ARG A 233 11.50 -18.62 1.59
C ARG A 233 11.90 -17.58 2.62
N TYR A 234 12.91 -17.85 3.45
CA TYR A 234 13.43 -16.89 4.43
C TYR A 234 13.94 -15.60 3.78
N ILE A 235 14.66 -15.70 2.66
CA ILE A 235 15.16 -14.53 1.90
C ILE A 235 13.98 -13.64 1.46
N TYR A 236 12.87 -14.21 1.01
CA TYR A 236 11.71 -13.42 0.54
C TYR A 236 10.83 -12.90 1.67
N THR A 237 10.56 -13.72 2.67
CA THR A 237 9.47 -13.46 3.65
C THR A 237 9.97 -13.26 5.08
N SER A 238 11.27 -13.48 5.34
CA SER A 238 11.87 -13.56 6.68
C SER A 238 11.20 -14.61 7.60
N GLU A 239 10.41 -15.52 7.02
CA GLU A 239 9.74 -16.60 7.74
C GLU A 239 10.69 -17.78 7.95
N VAL A 240 10.75 -18.28 9.19
CA VAL A 240 11.53 -19.47 9.52
C VAL A 240 10.65 -20.70 9.39
N VAL A 241 11.04 -21.61 8.50
CA VAL A 241 10.29 -22.83 8.19
C VAL A 241 10.75 -23.99 9.09
N GLN A 242 9.82 -24.82 9.55
CA GLN A 242 10.18 -26.07 10.23
C GLN A 242 10.76 -27.08 9.25
N ILE A 243 11.94 -27.61 9.56
CA ILE A 243 12.60 -28.64 8.76
C ILE A 243 12.71 -29.96 9.55
N PRO A 244 12.72 -31.13 8.88
CA PRO A 244 12.92 -32.41 9.52
C PRO A 244 14.24 -32.48 10.30
N GLU A 245 14.25 -33.17 11.44
CA GLU A 245 15.41 -33.16 12.35
C GLU A 245 16.71 -33.67 11.70
N GLY A 246 16.59 -34.66 10.81
CA GLY A 246 17.73 -35.21 10.06
C GLY A 246 18.39 -34.24 9.07
N LEU A 247 17.79 -33.07 8.83
CA LEU A 247 18.31 -32.03 7.94
C LEU A 247 18.88 -30.82 8.67
N PHE A 248 18.81 -30.75 10.01
CA PHE A 248 19.29 -29.58 10.77
C PHE A 248 20.77 -29.28 10.53
N ILE A 249 21.63 -30.31 10.53
CA ILE A 249 23.08 -30.12 10.31
C ILE A 249 23.33 -29.51 8.92
N LYS A 250 22.66 -30.04 7.89
CA LYS A 250 22.76 -29.51 6.52
C LYS A 250 22.24 -28.07 6.44
N MET A 251 21.15 -27.74 7.14
CA MET A 251 20.63 -26.38 7.18
C MET A 251 21.62 -25.42 7.85
N VAL A 252 22.24 -25.81 8.96
CA VAL A 252 23.25 -25.01 9.66
C VAL A 252 24.46 -24.75 8.76
N ASP A 253 24.94 -25.77 8.05
CA ASP A 253 26.06 -25.63 7.12
C ASP A 253 25.72 -24.71 5.95
N LEU A 254 24.49 -24.80 5.41
CA LEU A 254 24.02 -23.88 4.38
C LEU A 254 23.87 -22.45 4.90
N CYS A 255 23.33 -22.23 6.10
CA CYS A 255 23.21 -20.88 6.66
C CYS A 255 24.58 -20.21 6.81
N LYS A 256 25.63 -20.97 7.17
CA LYS A 256 27.01 -20.47 7.22
C LYS A 256 27.53 -20.13 5.83
N LEU A 257 27.26 -20.98 4.83
CA LEU A 257 27.68 -20.77 3.45
C LEU A 257 27.03 -19.52 2.83
N PHE A 258 25.73 -19.31 3.07
CA PHE A 258 24.99 -18.14 2.58
C PHE A 258 25.20 -16.88 3.43
N GLU A 259 26.03 -16.97 4.48
CA GLU A 259 26.32 -15.90 5.44
C GLU A 259 25.07 -15.34 6.14
N LEU A 260 24.05 -16.18 6.37
CA LEU A 260 22.78 -15.81 7.00
C LEU A 260 22.85 -15.98 8.52
N GLY A 261 23.59 -15.09 9.20
CA GLY A 261 23.80 -15.13 10.65
C GLY A 261 22.49 -15.17 11.46
N ASN A 262 21.51 -14.33 11.11
CA ASN A 262 20.22 -14.27 11.81
C ASN A 262 19.42 -15.58 11.68
N LEU A 263 19.50 -16.26 10.54
CA LEU A 263 18.83 -17.55 10.34
C LEU A 263 19.59 -18.68 11.06
N LEU A 264 20.91 -18.63 11.04
CA LEU A 264 21.80 -19.56 11.73
C LEU A 264 21.53 -19.57 13.23
N GLU A 265 21.44 -18.40 13.87
CA GLU A 265 21.11 -18.29 15.30
C GLU A 265 19.76 -18.93 15.61
N LYS A 266 18.74 -18.67 14.76
CA LYS A 266 17.38 -19.21 14.94
C LYS A 266 17.39 -20.74 14.89
N TYR A 267 18.07 -21.38 13.93
CA TYR A 267 18.16 -22.86 13.88
C TYR A 267 19.08 -23.46 14.95
N THR A 268 20.10 -22.73 15.40
CA THR A 268 21.01 -23.20 16.47
C THR A 268 20.33 -23.22 17.84
N ILE A 269 19.46 -22.23 18.12
CA ILE A 269 18.65 -22.20 19.35
C ILE A 269 17.52 -23.26 19.31
N GLN A 270 17.00 -23.58 18.12
CA GLN A 270 15.89 -24.52 17.92
C GLN A 270 16.21 -25.98 18.25
N SER A 271 17.48 -26.43 18.13
CA SER A 271 17.85 -27.78 18.59
C SER A 271 17.63 -27.98 20.10
N ALA A 272 17.27 -26.91 20.84
CA ALA A 272 17.02 -26.94 22.28
C ALA A 272 15.55 -26.70 22.72
N VAL A 273 14.63 -26.14 21.91
CA VAL A 273 13.26 -25.80 22.37
C VAL A 273 12.18 -25.92 21.26
N SER A 274 11.07 -26.60 21.58
CA SER A 274 10.06 -27.18 20.68
C SER A 274 8.89 -26.28 20.23
N LYS A 275 8.98 -24.94 20.27
CA LYS A 275 7.91 -24.06 19.73
C LYS A 275 8.47 -22.80 19.06
N LEU A 276 8.21 -22.64 17.77
CA LEU A 276 8.55 -21.44 17.00
C LEU A 276 7.53 -20.33 17.25
N PRO A 277 7.95 -19.12 17.66
CA PRO A 277 7.14 -17.92 17.45
C PRO A 277 7.11 -17.59 15.95
N THR A 278 5.94 -17.67 15.35
CA THR A 278 5.71 -17.60 13.89
C THR A 278 5.81 -16.17 13.32
N ARG A 279 6.02 -15.16 14.16
CA ARG A 279 5.87 -13.75 13.78
C ARG A 279 7.00 -12.92 14.38
N GLN A 280 7.95 -12.53 13.54
CA GLN A 280 8.94 -11.50 13.84
C GLN A 280 8.63 -10.25 13.01
N PRO A 281 8.92 -9.05 13.53
CA PRO A 281 8.58 -7.81 12.85
C PRO A 281 9.37 -7.67 11.54
N ASP A 282 8.68 -7.36 10.45
CA ASP A 282 9.19 -7.23 9.07
C ASP A 282 10.22 -6.08 8.88
N LYS A 283 10.73 -5.50 9.96
CA LYS A 283 11.67 -4.37 9.94
C LYS A 283 12.98 -4.72 9.25
N GLU A 284 13.52 -5.92 9.48
CA GLU A 284 14.77 -6.38 8.86
C GLU A 284 14.63 -6.48 7.33
N LEU A 285 13.55 -7.10 6.85
CA LEU A 285 13.26 -7.27 5.43
C LEU A 285 13.18 -5.92 4.69
N GLN A 286 12.43 -4.96 5.25
CA GLN A 286 12.31 -3.62 4.68
C GLN A 286 13.62 -2.84 4.76
N GLN A 287 14.41 -3.02 5.83
CA GLN A 287 15.71 -2.36 5.98
C GLN A 287 16.71 -2.84 4.93
N ASP A 288 16.79 -4.15 4.70
CA ASP A 288 17.70 -4.74 3.73
C ASP A 288 17.34 -4.32 2.30
N ILE A 289 16.05 -4.41 1.92
CA ILE A 289 15.60 -3.95 0.60
C ILE A 289 15.73 -2.43 0.46
N GLY A 290 15.51 -1.67 1.54
CA GLY A 290 15.75 -0.22 1.56
C GLY A 290 17.22 0.15 1.39
N ALA A 291 18.15 -0.64 1.96
CA ALA A 291 19.59 -0.46 1.75
C ALA A 291 19.97 -0.73 0.29
N PHE A 292 19.45 -1.82 -0.28
CA PHE A 292 19.60 -2.12 -1.69
C PHE A 292 19.02 -1.01 -2.58
N PHE A 293 17.84 -0.47 -2.27
CA PHE A 293 17.25 0.66 -3.01
C PHE A 293 18.19 1.87 -3.03
N ARG A 294 18.76 2.26 -1.88
CA ARG A 294 19.68 3.41 -1.82
C ARG A 294 20.96 3.19 -2.63
N ASP A 295 21.56 1.99 -2.55
CA ASP A 295 22.79 1.67 -3.28
C ASP A 295 22.55 1.44 -4.77
N ALA A 296 21.64 0.52 -5.11
CA ALA A 296 21.49 0.00 -6.45
C ALA A 296 20.56 0.85 -7.34
N ILE A 297 19.58 1.55 -6.78
CA ILE A 297 18.62 2.37 -7.54
C ILE A 297 19.04 3.83 -7.55
N LEU A 298 19.13 4.45 -6.37
CA LEU A 298 19.50 5.86 -6.27
C LEU A 298 20.98 6.09 -6.60
N GLY A 299 21.88 5.21 -6.16
CA GLY A 299 23.31 5.30 -6.46
C GLY A 299 23.67 5.12 -7.94
N ASN A 300 22.80 4.45 -8.72
CA ASN A 300 23.03 4.16 -10.13
C ASN A 300 22.13 4.94 -11.10
N LYS A 301 21.47 6.02 -10.64
CA LYS A 301 20.73 6.91 -11.54
C LYS A 301 21.66 7.58 -12.56
N ARG A 302 21.22 7.73 -13.80
CA ARG A 302 22.02 8.31 -14.90
C ARG A 302 21.45 9.63 -15.34
N ILE A 303 22.30 10.65 -15.45
CA ILE A 303 21.90 11.97 -15.97
C ILE A 303 22.30 12.02 -17.45
N LEU A 304 21.34 12.31 -18.30
CA LEU A 304 21.50 12.48 -19.74
C LEU A 304 21.98 13.89 -20.02
N SER A 305 23.22 14.02 -20.49
CA SER A 305 23.77 15.30 -20.95
C SER A 305 23.18 15.66 -22.31
N SER A 306 22.60 16.86 -22.41
CA SER A 306 22.06 17.43 -23.64
C SER A 306 23.13 17.98 -24.60
N ASP A 307 24.27 17.29 -24.77
CA ASP A 307 25.38 17.77 -25.60
C ASP A 307 25.50 16.94 -26.88
N SER A 308 24.61 17.22 -27.82
CA SER A 308 24.85 16.98 -29.24
C SER A 308 25.04 18.31 -29.95
N ASN A 309 26.16 18.99 -29.64
CA ASN A 309 26.79 19.99 -30.52
C ASN A 309 28.21 20.34 -30.03
N ASN A 310 29.18 19.47 -30.28
CA ASN A 310 30.47 19.92 -30.82
C ASN A 310 31.33 18.74 -31.31
N SER A 311 31.42 18.63 -32.63
CA SER A 311 32.58 18.03 -33.28
C SER A 311 33.82 18.88 -32.97
N ASN A 312 34.75 18.37 -32.17
CA ASN A 312 36.19 18.38 -32.44
C ASN A 312 36.94 17.73 -31.29
N GLY A 313 37.74 16.72 -31.62
CA GLY A 313 38.55 16.00 -30.66
C GLY A 313 39.59 16.91 -30.00
N LEU A 314 39.74 16.72 -28.69
CA LEU A 314 41.00 16.71 -27.97
C LEU A 314 40.73 16.02 -26.62
N SER A 315 41.58 15.05 -26.32
CA SER A 315 41.58 14.22 -25.13
C SER A 315 41.35 15.01 -23.85
N ASP A 316 40.28 14.69 -23.13
CA ASP A 316 40.23 14.95 -21.70
C ASP A 316 39.91 13.67 -20.94
N ASN A 317 40.93 13.19 -20.25
CA ASN A 317 40.97 12.00 -19.41
C ASN A 317 40.21 12.26 -18.10
N SER A 318 38.94 12.64 -18.16
CA SER A 318 38.04 12.39 -17.03
C SER A 318 37.58 10.95 -17.13
N LYS A 319 38.39 10.07 -16.53
CA LYS A 319 37.96 8.75 -16.06
C LYS A 319 36.76 8.94 -15.12
N HIS A 320 35.57 9.19 -15.65
CA HIS A 320 34.36 8.70 -15.01
C HIS A 320 34.46 7.19 -15.13
N SER A 321 35.09 6.61 -14.12
CA SER A 321 35.16 5.19 -13.95
C SER A 321 33.74 4.67 -14.08
N SER A 322 33.51 3.93 -15.16
CA SER A 322 32.44 2.96 -15.33
C SER A 322 32.58 1.87 -14.26
N LYS A 323 32.52 2.28 -12.99
CA LYS A 323 32.38 1.40 -11.83
C LYS A 323 30.96 0.87 -11.90
N HIS A 324 30.85 -0.29 -12.53
CA HIS A 324 29.88 -1.34 -12.21
C HIS A 324 28.41 -0.90 -12.24
N GLN A 325 27.81 -0.84 -13.42
CA GLN A 325 26.35 -0.97 -13.51
C GLN A 325 25.97 -2.35 -12.97
N LYS A 326 25.39 -2.41 -11.77
CA LYS A 326 24.82 -3.64 -11.21
C LYS A 326 23.58 -4.01 -12.04
N PRO A 327 23.59 -5.11 -12.83
CA PRO A 327 22.58 -5.35 -13.87
C PRO A 327 21.39 -6.16 -13.33
N TYR A 328 20.82 -5.70 -12.22
CA TYR A 328 19.61 -6.31 -11.64
C TYR A 328 18.32 -5.68 -12.20
N HIS A 329 18.41 -4.45 -12.70
CA HIS A 329 17.29 -3.73 -13.27
C HIS A 329 16.93 -4.26 -14.65
N ASP A 330 15.63 -4.31 -14.93
CA ASP A 330 15.05 -4.78 -16.18
C ASP A 330 14.27 -3.67 -16.91
N MET A 331 14.22 -2.46 -16.34
CA MET A 331 13.58 -1.27 -16.89
C MET A 331 14.17 0.01 -16.31
N PHE A 332 13.92 1.15 -16.97
CA PHE A 332 14.17 2.48 -16.45
C PHE A 332 12.87 3.28 -16.26
N LEU A 333 12.84 4.12 -15.24
CA LEU A 333 11.93 5.27 -15.18
C LEU A 333 12.72 6.53 -15.52
N ARG A 334 12.19 7.34 -16.45
CA ARG A 334 12.77 8.61 -16.85
C ARG A 334 11.93 9.76 -16.31
N VAL A 335 12.59 10.67 -15.63
CA VAL A 335 12.05 11.98 -15.25
C VAL A 335 13.05 13.03 -15.68
N GLU A 336 12.59 14.03 -16.43
CA GLU A 336 13.45 15.07 -17.00
C GLU A 336 14.62 14.43 -17.80
N ASN A 337 15.86 14.76 -17.40
CA ASN A 337 17.09 14.21 -17.95
C ASN A 337 17.68 13.10 -17.07
N THR A 338 16.94 12.55 -16.12
CA THR A 338 17.44 11.51 -15.20
C THR A 338 16.76 10.17 -15.44
N LEU A 339 17.55 9.12 -15.55
CA LEU A 339 17.11 7.72 -15.65
C LEU A 339 17.35 7.00 -14.34
N TYR A 340 16.29 6.38 -13.81
CA TYR A 340 16.29 5.57 -12.61
C TYR A 340 16.18 4.09 -12.99
N PRO A 341 17.20 3.26 -12.73
CA PRO A 341 17.09 1.82 -12.94
C PRO A 341 16.05 1.24 -11.98
N CYS A 342 15.10 0.44 -12.47
CA CYS A 342 13.98 -0.07 -11.68
C CYS A 342 13.68 -1.54 -12.01
N HIS A 343 12.84 -2.17 -11.19
CA HIS A 343 12.37 -3.55 -11.41
C HIS A 343 10.89 -3.54 -11.81
N ARG A 344 10.56 -4.13 -12.96
CA ARG A 344 9.16 -4.26 -13.45
C ARG A 344 8.27 -4.96 -12.44
N VAL A 345 8.79 -5.98 -11.77
CA VAL A 345 8.08 -6.73 -10.74
C VAL A 345 7.66 -5.86 -9.56
N MET A 346 8.53 -4.96 -9.08
CA MET A 346 8.19 -4.04 -7.99
C MET A 346 7.17 -3.00 -8.43
N LEU A 347 7.33 -2.43 -9.62
CA LEU A 347 6.40 -1.42 -10.12
C LEU A 347 5.00 -2.00 -10.36
N SER A 348 4.91 -3.15 -11.03
CA SER A 348 3.64 -3.81 -11.35
C SER A 348 2.92 -4.32 -10.10
N ALA A 349 3.65 -4.81 -9.10
CA ALA A 349 3.03 -5.35 -7.90
C ALA A 349 2.54 -4.28 -6.92
N ARG A 350 3.11 -3.07 -7.00
CA ARG A 350 2.84 -1.99 -6.04
C ARG A 350 1.90 -0.92 -6.58
N SER A 351 1.73 -0.85 -7.89
CA SER A 351 0.86 0.12 -8.56
C SER A 351 0.08 -0.55 -9.69
N GLU A 352 -1.24 -0.44 -9.62
CA GLU A 352 -2.11 -0.90 -10.70
C GLU A 352 -1.87 -0.12 -11.99
N TYR A 353 -1.56 1.18 -11.89
CA TYR A 353 -1.18 2.00 -13.04
C TYR A 353 0.03 1.40 -13.79
N PHE A 354 1.11 1.10 -13.07
CA PHE A 354 2.28 0.49 -13.69
C PHE A 354 2.01 -0.95 -14.16
N ASN A 355 1.19 -1.71 -13.45
CA ASN A 355 0.79 -3.05 -13.88
C ASN A 355 0.10 -3.02 -15.26
N ILE A 356 -0.89 -2.14 -15.43
CA ILE A 356 -1.61 -1.97 -16.70
C ILE A 356 -0.67 -1.44 -17.78
N LEU A 357 0.22 -0.51 -17.45
CA LEU A 357 1.17 0.04 -18.41
C LEU A 357 2.19 -1.02 -18.88
N ILE A 358 2.63 -1.91 -17.99
CA ILE A 358 3.68 -2.90 -18.28
C ILE A 358 3.11 -4.18 -18.90
N ASN A 359 1.96 -4.65 -18.41
CA ASN A 359 1.35 -5.92 -18.81
C ASN A 359 0.14 -5.76 -19.75
N GLY A 360 -0.37 -4.53 -19.91
CA GLY A 360 -1.53 -4.25 -20.75
C GLY A 360 -1.20 -4.12 -22.24
N PRO A 361 -2.22 -3.88 -23.07
CA PRO A 361 -2.09 -3.82 -24.53
C PRO A 361 -1.32 -2.59 -25.03
N PHE A 362 -1.08 -1.59 -24.16
CA PHE A 362 -0.36 -0.34 -24.47
C PHE A 362 1.17 -0.46 -24.31
N ALA A 363 1.72 -1.69 -24.31
CA ALA A 363 3.13 -2.01 -24.11
C ALA A 363 4.09 -1.45 -25.19
N GLU A 364 3.60 -0.66 -26.15
CA GLU A 364 4.40 0.07 -27.15
C GLU A 364 5.42 1.01 -26.47
N GLY A 365 5.14 1.50 -25.26
CA GLY A 365 6.08 2.28 -24.42
C GLY A 365 7.24 1.47 -23.80
N LEU A 366 7.26 0.15 -23.95
CA LEU A 366 8.34 -0.74 -23.50
C LEU A 366 9.31 -1.12 -24.64
N SER A 367 9.24 -0.45 -25.78
CA SER A 367 10.22 -0.66 -26.85
C SER A 367 11.62 -0.38 -26.30
N LYS A 368 12.54 -1.35 -26.49
CA LYS A 368 13.95 -1.18 -26.11
C LYS A 368 14.49 0.07 -26.79
N THR A 369 14.92 1.05 -26.00
CA THR A 369 15.63 2.22 -26.54
C THR A 369 17.02 1.79 -26.98
N GLU A 370 17.41 2.14 -28.21
CA GLU A 370 18.74 1.83 -28.78
C GLU A 370 19.90 2.30 -27.89
N GLU A 371 19.67 3.35 -27.09
CA GLU A 371 20.67 3.98 -26.22
C GLU A 371 21.00 3.19 -24.94
N TYR A 372 20.07 2.34 -24.45
CA TYR A 372 20.22 1.66 -23.14
C TYR A 372 19.90 0.16 -23.15
N GLY A 373 19.33 -0.40 -24.23
CA GLY A 373 19.05 -1.84 -24.36
C GLY A 373 17.89 -2.39 -23.51
N LEU A 374 17.31 -1.58 -22.63
CA LEU A 374 16.17 -1.90 -21.75
C LEU A 374 14.98 -0.95 -22.02
N PRO A 375 13.74 -1.34 -21.67
CA PRO A 375 12.58 -0.46 -21.73
C PRO A 375 12.73 0.75 -20.78
N ALA A 376 12.16 1.90 -21.17
CA ALA A 376 12.16 3.10 -20.34
C ALA A 376 10.78 3.79 -20.38
N ILE A 377 10.16 3.98 -19.20
CA ILE A 377 8.89 4.71 -19.06
C ILE A 377 9.18 6.17 -18.72
N ILE A 378 8.60 7.11 -19.46
CA ILE A 378 8.76 8.54 -19.24
C ILE A 378 7.59 9.05 -18.40
N LEU A 379 7.90 9.57 -17.20
CA LEU A 379 6.91 10.19 -16.33
C LEU A 379 6.92 11.71 -16.54
N SER A 380 5.84 12.22 -17.13
CA SER A 380 5.64 13.65 -17.34
C SER A 380 5.15 14.35 -16.06
N ASP A 381 5.45 15.65 -15.95
CA ASP A 381 5.05 16.53 -14.83
C ASP A 381 5.48 16.03 -13.44
N CYS A 382 6.60 15.30 -13.37
CA CYS A 382 7.18 14.81 -12.12
C CYS A 382 8.57 15.43 -11.95
N THR A 383 8.96 15.76 -10.72
CA THR A 383 10.35 16.16 -10.41
C THR A 383 11.14 14.96 -9.91
N CYS A 384 12.46 15.06 -9.97
CA CYS A 384 13.34 14.03 -9.45
C CYS A 384 13.06 13.73 -7.96
N GLU A 385 12.80 14.75 -7.11
CA GLU A 385 12.55 14.50 -5.69
C GLU A 385 11.24 13.74 -5.45
N ILE A 386 10.18 14.03 -6.22
CA ILE A 386 8.90 13.34 -6.09
C ILE A 386 9.05 11.88 -6.52
N LEU A 387 9.76 11.62 -7.62
CA LEU A 387 10.00 10.24 -8.06
C LEU A 387 10.82 9.46 -7.03
N GLU A 388 11.81 10.08 -6.39
CA GLU A 388 12.61 9.42 -5.35
C GLU A 388 11.75 9.01 -4.14
N LEU A 389 10.80 9.85 -3.72
CA LEU A 389 9.84 9.51 -2.65
C LEU A 389 8.88 8.38 -3.07
N ILE A 390 8.39 8.42 -4.31
CA ILE A 390 7.54 7.35 -4.87
C ILE A 390 8.31 6.03 -4.92
N LEU A 391 9.56 6.05 -5.40
CA LEU A 391 10.40 4.86 -5.46
C LEU A 391 10.76 4.34 -4.05
N GLU A 392 11.04 5.22 -3.09
CA GLU A 392 11.23 4.83 -1.69
C GLU A 392 10.01 4.08 -1.16
N PHE A 393 8.80 4.61 -1.43
CA PHE A 393 7.55 3.95 -1.05
C PHE A 393 7.34 2.60 -1.76
N ILE A 394 7.64 2.51 -3.06
CA ILE A 394 7.51 1.26 -3.83
C ILE A 394 8.41 0.17 -3.25
N TYR A 395 9.65 0.51 -2.91
CA TYR A 395 10.63 -0.47 -2.44
C TYR A 395 10.55 -0.78 -0.96
N THR A 396 10.10 0.15 -0.11
CA THR A 396 10.15 -0.01 1.35
C THR A 396 8.78 -0.01 2.03
N ASP A 397 7.71 0.32 1.29
CA ASP A 397 6.35 0.54 1.81
C ASP A 397 6.29 1.62 2.91
N LYS A 398 7.31 2.48 2.94
CA LYS A 398 7.50 3.58 3.89
C LYS A 398 7.99 4.82 3.16
N CYS A 399 7.65 5.95 3.73
CA CYS A 399 8.17 7.25 3.33
C CYS A 399 8.14 8.14 4.59
N GLU A 400 9.16 8.01 5.43
CA GLU A 400 9.17 8.63 6.77
C GLU A 400 9.48 10.14 6.70
N ASN A 401 10.17 10.59 5.64
CA ASN A 401 10.72 11.94 5.53
C ASN A 401 10.19 12.68 4.30
N ILE A 402 8.86 12.80 4.18
CA ILE A 402 8.26 13.63 3.11
C ILE A 402 8.43 15.12 3.49
N PRO A 403 9.13 15.94 2.69
CA PRO A 403 9.23 17.37 2.94
C PRO A 403 7.86 18.06 2.78
N PRO A 404 7.44 18.95 3.70
CA PRO A 404 6.11 19.57 3.64
C PRO A 404 5.81 20.30 2.32
N HIS A 405 6.81 20.95 1.73
CA HIS A 405 6.67 21.67 0.46
C HIS A 405 6.49 20.75 -0.76
N LEU A 406 6.83 19.46 -0.66
CA LEU A 406 6.60 18.47 -1.72
C LEU A 406 5.30 17.68 -1.52
N ALA A 407 4.74 17.69 -0.31
CA ALA A 407 3.62 16.84 0.06
C ALA A 407 2.39 17.07 -0.83
N TYR A 408 2.09 18.30 -1.22
CA TYR A 408 0.98 18.60 -2.15
C TYR A 408 1.17 18.00 -3.55
N LYS A 409 2.37 18.13 -4.13
CA LYS A 409 2.65 17.54 -5.45
C LYS A 409 2.70 16.01 -5.38
N LEU A 410 3.25 15.47 -4.29
CA LEU A 410 3.27 14.04 -4.02
C LEU A 410 1.86 13.47 -3.88
N LEU A 411 0.94 14.19 -3.21
CA LEU A 411 -0.46 13.80 -3.06
C LEU A 411 -1.12 13.56 -4.41
N ILE A 412 -0.99 14.53 -5.32
CA ILE A 412 -1.55 14.46 -6.68
C ILE A 412 -0.93 13.30 -7.47
N LYS A 413 0.40 13.15 -7.42
CA LYS A 413 1.08 12.06 -8.13
C LYS A 413 0.80 10.69 -7.56
N ALA A 414 0.64 10.57 -6.25
CA ALA A 414 0.26 9.33 -5.60
C ALA A 414 -1.13 8.88 -6.06
N ASP A 415 -2.10 9.81 -6.14
CA ASP A 415 -3.43 9.50 -6.66
C ASP A 415 -3.40 9.09 -8.15
N MET A 416 -2.72 9.86 -9.01
CA MET A 416 -2.57 9.54 -10.43
C MET A 416 -1.94 8.16 -10.70
N LEU A 417 -1.02 7.73 -9.82
CA LEU A 417 -0.32 6.45 -9.92
C LEU A 417 -0.99 5.34 -9.09
N LEU A 418 -2.17 5.63 -8.51
CA LEU A 418 -2.99 4.71 -7.72
C LEU A 418 -2.27 4.14 -6.48
N PHE A 419 -1.60 5.04 -5.73
CA PHE A 419 -0.96 4.73 -4.45
C PHE A 419 -1.75 5.33 -3.27
N ASP A 420 -2.86 4.70 -2.87
CA ASP A 420 -3.75 5.21 -1.81
C ASP A 420 -3.06 5.44 -0.46
N ARG A 421 -2.15 4.54 -0.09
CA ARG A 421 -1.38 4.67 1.15
C ARG A 421 -0.41 5.85 1.08
N LEU A 422 0.28 6.05 -0.04
CA LEU A 422 1.18 7.19 -0.21
C LEU A 422 0.40 8.51 -0.27
N LYS A 423 -0.78 8.51 -0.89
CA LYS A 423 -1.75 9.62 -0.87
C LYS A 423 -2.10 9.98 0.59
N SER A 424 -2.42 8.97 1.39
CA SER A 424 -2.75 9.15 2.82
C SER A 424 -1.56 9.70 3.63
N LEU A 425 -0.34 9.20 3.40
CA LEU A 425 0.88 9.70 4.05
C LEU A 425 1.16 11.17 3.70
N ALA A 426 1.00 11.55 2.42
CA ALA A 426 1.15 12.93 1.98
C ALA A 426 0.09 13.85 2.64
N ALA A 427 -1.16 13.42 2.72
CA ALA A 427 -2.23 14.16 3.40
C ALA A 427 -1.96 14.34 4.91
N ILE A 428 -1.41 13.33 5.59
CA ILE A 428 -0.99 13.44 7.00
C ILE A 428 0.08 14.53 7.16
N VAL A 429 1.06 14.60 6.26
CA VAL A 429 2.14 15.59 6.32
C VAL A 429 1.61 17.01 6.12
N LEU A 430 0.66 17.19 5.19
CA LEU A 430 -0.02 18.47 4.95
C LEU A 430 -0.82 18.91 6.18
N THR A 431 -1.64 18.02 6.74
CA THR A 431 -2.53 18.35 7.88
C THR A 431 -1.82 18.49 9.22
N ASN A 432 -0.57 18.02 9.34
CA ASN A 432 0.25 18.23 10.53
C ASN A 432 0.92 19.62 10.57
N GLN A 433 0.88 20.39 9.47
CA GLN A 433 1.42 21.74 9.45
C GLN A 433 0.47 22.71 10.14
N LYS A 434 1.01 23.67 10.92
CA LYS A 434 0.20 24.70 11.56
C LYS A 434 -0.45 25.62 10.53
N GLU A 435 0.34 26.03 9.54
CA GLU A 435 -0.10 26.86 8.42
C GLU A 435 -0.08 26.04 7.13
N PRO A 436 -0.98 26.31 6.18
CA PRO A 436 -1.03 25.62 4.91
C PRO A 436 0.23 25.91 4.11
N THR A 437 0.81 24.85 3.52
CA THR A 437 2.04 24.94 2.71
C THR A 437 1.80 25.45 1.29
N GLU A 438 0.55 25.38 0.84
CA GLU A 438 0.06 25.83 -0.46
C GLU A 438 -1.15 26.74 -0.25
N ASP A 439 -1.62 27.40 -1.31
CA ASP A 439 -2.83 28.21 -1.26
C ASP A 439 -4.02 27.39 -0.73
N ILE A 440 -4.68 27.89 0.32
CA ILE A 440 -5.73 27.16 1.04
C ILE A 440 -6.91 26.79 0.14
N TYR A 441 -7.26 27.66 -0.80
CA TYR A 441 -8.33 27.41 -1.77
C TYR A 441 -7.97 26.27 -2.73
N LYS A 442 -6.70 26.22 -3.14
CA LYS A 442 -6.15 25.17 -4.00
C LYS A 442 -6.07 23.84 -3.25
N LEU A 443 -5.74 23.87 -1.96
CA LEU A 443 -5.76 22.70 -1.08
C LEU A 443 -7.18 22.18 -0.89
N MET A 444 -8.15 23.05 -0.59
CA MET A 444 -9.55 22.66 -0.39
C MET A 444 -10.12 22.02 -1.65
N LYS A 445 -9.96 22.67 -2.81
CA LYS A 445 -10.45 22.11 -4.08
C LYS A 445 -9.83 20.74 -4.38
N LYS A 446 -8.54 20.56 -4.09
CA LYS A 446 -7.89 19.25 -4.25
C LYS A 446 -8.27 18.22 -3.21
N ALA A 447 -8.65 18.63 -2.00
CA ALA A 447 -9.17 17.71 -1.01
C ALA A 447 -10.51 17.12 -1.47
N ILE A 448 -11.39 17.97 -2.02
CA ILE A 448 -12.69 17.57 -2.59
C ILE A 448 -12.49 16.72 -3.86
N ASP A 449 -11.68 17.17 -4.82
CA ASP A 449 -11.42 16.43 -6.07
C ASP A 449 -10.88 15.01 -5.81
N LEU A 450 -10.10 14.82 -4.75
CA LEU A 450 -9.41 13.56 -4.43
C LEU A 450 -10.10 12.76 -3.32
N GLU A 451 -11.24 13.25 -2.82
CA GLU A 451 -12.05 12.68 -1.72
C GLU A 451 -11.20 12.41 -0.46
N ILE A 452 -10.57 13.45 0.08
CA ILE A 452 -9.67 13.36 1.25
C ILE A 452 -10.24 14.14 2.43
N ASP A 453 -11.16 13.52 3.17
CA ASP A 453 -11.87 14.11 4.31
C ASP A 453 -10.93 14.77 5.32
N ARG A 454 -9.79 14.13 5.62
CA ARG A 454 -8.83 14.67 6.58
C ARG A 454 -8.28 16.03 6.13
N LEU A 455 -8.00 16.19 4.85
CA LEU A 455 -7.47 17.43 4.29
C LEU A 455 -8.57 18.49 4.16
N GLU A 456 -9.81 18.09 3.85
CA GLU A 456 -10.98 18.98 3.87
C GLU A 456 -11.18 19.57 5.26
N GLN A 457 -11.24 18.71 6.28
CA GLN A 457 -11.42 19.12 7.67
C GLN A 457 -10.28 20.05 8.16
N TYR A 458 -9.06 19.82 7.70
CA TYR A 458 -7.94 20.74 7.94
C TYR A 458 -8.18 22.13 7.31
N CYS A 459 -8.67 22.16 6.07
CA CYS A 459 -8.96 23.42 5.38
C CYS A 459 -10.16 24.15 6.02
N CYS A 460 -11.25 23.44 6.34
CA CYS A 460 -12.41 23.98 7.05
C CYS A 460 -12.01 24.60 8.40
N ARG A 461 -11.17 23.90 9.16
CA ARG A 461 -10.60 24.44 10.40
C ARG A 461 -9.85 25.74 10.16
N TRP A 462 -8.98 25.80 9.15
CA TRP A 462 -8.22 27.01 8.84
C TRP A 462 -9.14 28.18 8.48
N PHE A 463 -10.19 27.94 7.66
CA PHE A 463 -11.18 28.94 7.31
C PHE A 463 -11.96 29.45 8.54
N ALA A 464 -12.38 28.56 9.44
CA ALA A 464 -13.03 28.95 10.70
C ALA A 464 -12.11 29.80 11.60
N GLU A 465 -10.81 29.50 11.60
CA GLU A 465 -9.82 30.27 12.35
C GLU A 465 -9.61 31.68 11.77
N HIS A 466 -9.64 31.82 10.44
CA HIS A 466 -9.36 33.03 9.65
C HIS A 466 -10.60 33.66 9.00
N LEU A 467 -11.79 33.41 9.55
CA LEU A 467 -13.07 33.78 8.92
C LEU A 467 -13.11 35.25 8.48
N ASN A 468 -12.68 36.17 9.35
CA ASN A 468 -12.71 37.61 9.08
C ASN A 468 -11.91 38.02 7.83
N ASP A 469 -10.85 37.28 7.50
CA ASP A 469 -9.98 37.59 6.37
C ASP A 469 -10.56 37.07 5.04
N VAL A 470 -11.41 36.04 5.10
CA VAL A 470 -11.96 35.35 3.92
C VAL A 470 -13.40 35.72 3.58
N LEU A 471 -14.16 36.34 4.49
CA LEU A 471 -15.58 36.72 4.29
C LEU A 471 -15.84 37.61 3.06
N HIS A 472 -14.83 38.31 2.56
CA HIS A 472 -14.93 39.19 1.39
C HIS A 472 -14.18 38.67 0.16
N ASP A 473 -13.52 37.51 0.26
CA ASP A 473 -12.81 36.89 -0.85
C ASP A 473 -13.81 36.18 -1.78
N GLU A 474 -13.82 36.55 -3.06
CA GLU A 474 -14.69 35.93 -4.07
C GLU A 474 -14.43 34.41 -4.16
N ARG A 475 -13.19 33.95 -3.92
CA ARG A 475 -12.86 32.52 -3.95
C ARG A 475 -13.55 31.75 -2.84
N PHE A 476 -13.75 32.37 -1.67
CA PHE A 476 -14.46 31.75 -0.55
C PHE A 476 -15.96 31.68 -0.83
N LEU A 477 -16.54 32.75 -1.39
CA LEU A 477 -17.94 32.78 -1.81
C LEU A 477 -18.23 31.69 -2.85
N ASN A 478 -17.34 31.54 -3.84
CA ASN A 478 -17.47 30.50 -4.87
C ASN A 478 -17.42 29.08 -4.27
N LEU A 479 -16.65 28.83 -3.21
CA LEU A 479 -16.64 27.52 -2.54
C LEU A 479 -18.00 27.21 -1.88
N ILE A 480 -18.64 28.22 -1.27
CA ILE A 480 -19.98 28.06 -0.68
C ILE A 480 -21.01 27.78 -1.78
N GLU A 481 -20.96 28.52 -2.89
CA GLU A 481 -21.84 28.29 -4.04
C GLU A 481 -21.63 26.90 -4.67
N GLU A 482 -20.37 26.48 -4.91
CA GLU A 482 -20.03 25.15 -5.42
C GLU A 482 -20.55 24.05 -4.47
N SER A 483 -20.40 24.22 -3.15
CA SER A 483 -20.92 23.29 -2.15
C SER A 483 -22.45 23.26 -2.13
N ALA A 484 -23.13 24.39 -2.32
CA ALA A 484 -24.58 24.46 -2.36
C ALA A 484 -25.15 23.79 -3.62
N HIS A 485 -24.51 23.99 -4.77
CA HIS A 485 -24.91 23.36 -6.03
C HIS A 485 -24.71 21.85 -6.04
N SER A 486 -23.68 21.33 -5.35
CA SER A 486 -23.46 19.89 -5.17
C SER A 486 -24.66 19.16 -4.55
N ILE A 487 -25.50 19.86 -3.79
CA ILE A 487 -26.69 19.31 -3.11
C ILE A 487 -27.90 19.23 -4.04
N GLN A 488 -27.98 20.08 -5.09
CA GLN A 488 -29.13 20.11 -6.00
C GLN A 488 -29.37 18.78 -6.74
N ASP A 489 -28.32 17.96 -6.88
CA ASP A 489 -28.37 16.63 -7.50
C ASP A 489 -28.71 15.48 -6.52
N ARG A 490 -28.90 15.74 -5.21
CA ARG A 490 -29.24 14.72 -4.19
C ARG A 490 -30.58 15.03 -3.51
N GLN A 491 -31.46 14.03 -3.43
CA GLN A 491 -32.69 14.10 -2.65
C GLN A 491 -32.34 14.15 -1.14
N ALA A 492 -32.51 15.34 -0.55
CA ALA A 492 -32.61 15.66 0.88
C ALA A 492 -31.31 15.83 1.71
N THR A 493 -30.89 17.09 1.88
CA THR A 493 -30.39 17.69 3.14
C THR A 493 -30.70 19.20 3.12
N ASP A 494 -31.24 19.75 4.22
CA ASP A 494 -31.60 21.18 4.36
C ASP A 494 -30.38 22.08 4.64
N SER A 495 -29.14 21.54 4.62
CA SER A 495 -27.94 22.24 5.03
C SER A 495 -26.78 22.10 4.03
N ILE A 496 -25.94 23.13 3.94
CA ILE A 496 -24.78 23.19 3.04
C ILE A 496 -23.57 22.53 3.72
N PRO A 497 -22.99 21.43 3.19
CA PRO A 497 -21.94 20.66 3.86
C PRO A 497 -20.74 21.51 4.31
N PHE A 498 -20.22 22.35 3.42
CA PHE A 498 -19.09 23.22 3.76
C PHE A 498 -19.42 24.22 4.88
N VAL A 499 -20.66 24.71 4.93
CA VAL A 499 -21.13 25.62 5.99
C VAL A 499 -21.26 24.89 7.32
N ASP A 500 -21.78 23.66 7.31
CA ASP A 500 -21.89 22.83 8.51
C ASP A 500 -20.51 22.50 9.10
N ASP A 501 -19.53 22.17 8.26
CA ASP A 501 -18.15 21.98 8.70
C ASP A 501 -17.55 23.25 9.30
N LEU A 502 -17.82 24.42 8.70
CA LEU A 502 -17.40 25.71 9.27
C LEU A 502 -18.04 25.97 10.63
N ARG A 503 -19.35 25.75 10.76
CA ARG A 503 -20.11 25.87 12.01
C ARG A 503 -19.51 24.95 13.09
N TYR A 504 -19.22 23.70 12.74
CA TYR A 504 -18.57 22.73 13.64
C TYR A 504 -17.21 23.21 14.15
N TRP A 505 -16.33 23.66 13.26
CA TRP A 505 -14.99 24.12 13.66
C TRP A 505 -15.01 25.44 14.45
N LEU A 506 -15.97 26.32 14.18
CA LEU A 506 -16.21 27.51 14.99
C LEU A 506 -16.67 27.15 16.41
N ALA A 507 -17.65 26.25 16.55
CA ALA A 507 -18.11 25.80 17.86
C ALA A 507 -16.95 25.20 18.68
N LYS A 508 -16.15 24.35 18.03
CA LYS A 508 -14.97 23.73 18.64
C LYS A 508 -13.88 24.73 19.03
N LYS A 509 -13.63 25.76 18.20
CA LYS A 509 -12.68 26.84 18.52
C LYS A 509 -13.10 27.62 19.76
N HIS A 510 -14.39 27.89 19.89
CA HIS A 510 -14.95 28.64 21.01
C HIS A 510 -15.28 27.74 22.22
N SER A 511 -15.06 26.43 22.15
CA SER A 511 -15.40 25.45 23.21
C SER A 511 -16.90 25.41 23.56
N VAL A 512 -17.76 25.70 22.57
CA VAL A 512 -19.21 25.59 22.70
C VAL A 512 -19.60 24.13 22.67
N MET A 513 -20.32 23.67 23.70
CA MET A 513 -20.81 22.30 23.75
C MET A 513 -21.99 22.15 22.81
N GLN A 514 -22.08 20.99 22.15
CA GLN A 514 -23.15 20.72 21.21
C GLN A 514 -24.54 20.67 21.87
N GLU A 515 -24.58 20.52 23.19
CA GLU A 515 -25.81 20.53 24.00
C GLU A 515 -26.35 21.96 24.24
N ASP A 516 -25.46 22.96 24.19
CA ASP A 516 -25.79 24.38 24.42
C ASP A 516 -26.21 25.10 23.13
N ILE A 517 -26.07 24.41 21.99
CA ILE A 517 -26.44 24.92 20.66
C ILE A 517 -27.91 24.57 20.38
N ASP A 518 -28.73 25.59 20.12
CA ASP A 518 -30.08 25.39 19.63
C ASP A 518 -30.04 24.70 18.26
N LYS A 519 -30.70 23.54 18.17
CA LYS A 519 -30.74 22.70 16.96
C LYS A 519 -31.44 23.37 15.78
N ALA A 520 -32.30 24.35 16.03
CA ALA A 520 -33.00 25.08 14.97
C ALA A 520 -32.18 26.26 14.44
N SER A 521 -31.51 27.01 15.31
CA SER A 521 -30.80 28.24 14.91
C SER A 521 -29.27 28.09 14.82
N GLY A 522 -28.69 27.03 15.36
CA GLY A 522 -27.24 26.83 15.45
C GLY A 522 -26.53 27.76 16.45
N LYS A 523 -27.28 28.59 17.18
CA LYS A 523 -26.78 29.62 18.11
C LYS A 523 -26.94 29.19 19.59
N VAL A 524 -26.16 29.80 20.48
CA VAL A 524 -26.30 29.64 21.93
C VAL A 524 -27.26 30.69 22.47
N GLU A 525 -28.10 30.34 23.44
CA GLU A 525 -29.05 31.28 24.07
C GLU A 525 -28.32 32.45 24.75
N GLU A 526 -28.73 33.69 24.46
CA GLU A 526 -28.02 34.91 24.90
C GLU A 526 -28.22 35.25 26.38
N GLU A 527 -29.22 34.68 27.06
CA GLU A 527 -29.62 35.12 28.41
C GLU A 527 -28.55 34.89 29.48
N ASP A 528 -27.68 33.88 29.32
CA ASP A 528 -26.55 33.57 30.23
C ASP A 528 -25.24 33.28 29.45
N ALA A 529 -25.13 33.73 28.19
CA ALA A 529 -23.99 33.43 27.33
C ALA A 529 -22.68 34.04 27.87
N THR A 530 -21.64 33.21 27.89
CA THR A 530 -20.26 33.63 28.16
C THR A 530 -19.71 34.52 27.04
N ASP A 531 -18.61 35.22 27.32
CA ASP A 531 -17.92 36.08 26.35
C ASP A 531 -17.52 35.32 25.06
N TRP A 532 -17.21 34.02 25.17
CA TRP A 532 -16.83 33.18 24.05
C TRP A 532 -18.02 32.62 23.26
N GLU A 533 -19.18 32.38 23.90
CA GLU A 533 -20.45 32.04 23.22
C GLU A 533 -21.01 33.23 22.45
N THR A 534 -20.89 34.43 23.03
CA THR A 534 -21.27 35.68 22.36
C THR A 534 -20.41 35.92 21.12
N GLU A 535 -19.10 35.66 21.21
CA GLU A 535 -18.20 35.72 20.05
C GLU A 535 -18.57 34.68 18.98
N TYR A 536 -18.90 33.45 19.37
CA TYR A 536 -19.38 32.39 18.47
C TYR A 536 -20.66 32.81 17.73
N ASN A 537 -21.68 33.29 18.44
CA ASN A 537 -22.92 33.79 17.84
C ASN A 537 -22.66 34.95 16.87
N ARG A 538 -21.72 35.84 17.19
CA ARG A 538 -21.30 36.92 16.29
C ARG A 538 -20.66 36.39 15.01
N ARG A 539 -19.81 35.36 15.09
CA ARG A 539 -19.21 34.73 13.90
C ARG A 539 -20.24 34.03 13.04
N LEU A 540 -21.21 33.35 13.64
CA LEU A 540 -22.33 32.75 12.91
C LEU A 540 -23.16 33.80 12.17
N ALA A 541 -23.48 34.92 12.80
CA ALA A 541 -24.20 36.00 12.14
C ALA A 541 -23.47 36.55 10.91
N GLN A 542 -22.13 36.52 10.90
CA GLN A 542 -21.34 36.89 9.71
C GLN A 542 -21.49 35.86 8.58
N ILE A 543 -21.58 34.57 8.90
CA ILE A 543 -21.82 33.51 7.92
C ILE A 543 -23.24 33.63 7.37
N ASP A 544 -24.24 33.81 8.24
CA ASP A 544 -25.64 34.01 7.85
C ASP A 544 -25.77 35.20 6.88
N ALA A 545 -25.10 36.32 7.16
CA ALA A 545 -25.08 37.49 6.27
C ALA A 545 -24.44 37.22 4.89
N VAL A 546 -23.45 36.32 4.83
CA VAL A 546 -22.85 35.88 3.55
C VAL A 546 -23.84 35.01 2.78
N LEU A 547 -24.54 34.09 3.44
CA LEU A 547 -25.55 33.23 2.82
C LEU A 547 -26.72 34.04 2.27
N GLU A 548 -27.21 35.01 3.04
CA GLU A 548 -28.24 35.97 2.58
C GLU A 548 -27.78 36.73 1.34
N LYS A 549 -26.52 37.19 1.29
CA LYS A 549 -25.95 37.89 0.13
C LYS A 549 -25.91 37.01 -1.11
N LEU A 550 -25.69 35.71 -0.95
CA LEU A 550 -25.63 34.73 -2.05
C LEU A 550 -27.02 34.19 -2.43
N ASN A 551 -28.09 34.61 -1.75
CA ASN A 551 -29.44 34.05 -1.87
C ASN A 551 -29.49 32.52 -1.65
N LEU A 552 -28.72 32.04 -0.68
CA LEU A 552 -28.69 30.64 -0.28
C LEU A 552 -29.37 30.49 1.09
N ASP A 553 -30.32 29.56 1.20
CA ASP A 553 -30.87 29.13 2.49
C ASP A 553 -30.05 27.93 2.99
N ALA A 554 -29.55 27.96 4.23
CA ALA A 554 -28.64 26.95 4.79
C ALA A 554 -28.78 26.70 6.29
#